data_AF-A0A0E3WCP3-F1
#
_entry.id   AF-A0A0E3WCP3-F1
#
_cell.length_a   1.000
_cell.length_b   1.000
_cell.length_c   1.000
_cell.angle_alpha   90.00
_cell.angle_beta   90.00
_cell.angle_gamma   90.00
#
_symmetry.space_group_name_H-M   'P 1'
#
loop_
_entity.id
_entity.type
_entity.pdbx_description
1 polymer ?
#
loop_
_entity_poly.entity_id
_entity_poly.type
_entity_poly.pdbx_seq_one_letter_code
_entity_poly.pdbx_strand_id
1 'polypeptide(L)'
;MTTSNTNELASHQLPATPLAPELAAERAGKIKVSMISLCGCWGCSLSLLDIDERMIDLLDKITIMRSSFTDIKRIPERCAIGFIEGGVANKDNIETLRHFRDNCDVLISVGACAIWGGVPALRNLVGLKDCLAEAYTNSPTAPPASSPVVPYHHRIPILTNDVYPCHEVVQMDYFIPGCPPEADAILDVLEDLVNGRPVNLPKSLNRFD
;
A
#
# COMPACT_ATOMS: atom_id res chain seq x y z
N MET A 1 -30.57 16.38 11.97
CA MET A 1 -30.80 15.96 10.57
C MET A 1 -30.15 16.99 9.66
N THR A 2 -28.85 16.88 9.46
CA THR A 2 -28.10 17.70 8.50
C THR A 2 -28.20 17.02 7.15
N THR A 3 -28.90 17.66 6.23
CA THR A 3 -28.97 17.32 4.82
C THR A 3 -27.56 17.32 4.23
N SER A 4 -26.94 16.15 4.11
CA SER A 4 -25.73 15.96 3.31
C SER A 4 -26.11 16.18 1.86
N ASN A 5 -25.76 17.35 1.35
CA ASN A 5 -25.93 17.77 -0.04
C ASN A 5 -24.57 17.72 -0.76
N THR A 6 -23.74 16.74 -0.42
CA THR A 6 -22.46 16.52 -1.07
C THR A 6 -22.68 15.62 -2.28
N ASN A 7 -22.19 16.04 -3.45
CA ASN A 7 -22.00 15.16 -4.60
C ASN A 7 -20.94 14.11 -4.21
N GLU A 8 -21.35 13.09 -3.46
CA GLU A 8 -20.52 12.02 -2.90
C GLU A 8 -20.27 10.89 -3.90
N LEU A 9 -20.14 11.20 -5.18
CA LEU A 9 -19.74 10.18 -6.14
C LEU A 9 -18.25 9.92 -5.96
N ALA A 10 -17.91 8.79 -5.35
CA ALA A 10 -16.52 8.36 -5.19
C ALA A 10 -15.90 8.07 -6.55
N SER A 11 -14.58 8.22 -6.69
CA SER A 11 -13.90 8.00 -7.96
C SER A 11 -14.12 6.60 -8.55
N HIS A 12 -14.28 5.58 -7.70
CA HIS A 12 -14.57 4.21 -8.11
C HIS A 12 -16.02 3.96 -8.55
N GLN A 13 -16.92 4.95 -8.35
CA GLN A 13 -18.32 4.90 -8.79
C GLN A 13 -18.53 5.66 -10.12
N LEU A 14 -17.50 6.37 -10.60
CA LEU A 14 -17.54 7.02 -11.90
C LEU A 14 -17.59 5.96 -13.01
N PRO A 15 -18.28 6.24 -14.14
CA PRO A 15 -18.23 5.37 -15.31
C PRO A 15 -16.79 5.22 -15.79
N ALA A 16 -16.37 3.98 -16.03
CA ALA A 16 -15.07 3.68 -16.63
C ALA A 16 -15.27 3.14 -18.04
N THR A 17 -14.37 3.48 -18.96
CA THR A 17 -14.33 2.88 -20.30
C THR A 17 -14.01 1.39 -20.15
N PRO A 18 -14.88 0.48 -20.64
CA PRO A 18 -14.58 -0.94 -20.57
C PRO A 18 -13.37 -1.27 -21.44
N LEU A 19 -12.59 -2.27 -21.01
CA LEU A 19 -11.50 -2.80 -21.82
C LEU A 19 -12.07 -3.46 -23.10
N ALA A 20 -11.29 -3.42 -24.17
CA ALA A 20 -11.60 -4.18 -25.37
C ALA A 20 -11.71 -5.69 -25.02
N PRO A 21 -12.68 -6.43 -25.58
CA PRO A 21 -12.95 -7.82 -25.19
C PRO A 21 -11.72 -8.73 -25.28
N GLU A 22 -10.88 -8.56 -26.30
CA GLU A 22 -9.65 -9.33 -26.48
C GLU A 22 -8.63 -9.07 -25.35
N LEU A 23 -8.45 -7.80 -24.96
CA LEU A 23 -7.54 -7.42 -23.87
C LEU A 23 -8.07 -7.88 -22.51
N ALA A 24 -9.39 -7.83 -22.32
CA ALA A 24 -10.02 -8.35 -21.11
C ALA A 24 -9.81 -9.86 -20.98
N ALA A 25 -9.97 -10.61 -22.08
CA ALA A 25 -9.74 -12.05 -22.11
C ALA A 25 -8.27 -12.42 -21.84
N GLU A 26 -7.33 -11.69 -22.44
CA GLU A 26 -5.89 -11.88 -22.19
C GLU A 26 -5.54 -11.66 -20.71
N ARG A 27 -6.03 -10.56 -20.11
CA ARG A 27 -5.80 -10.26 -18.69
C ARG A 27 -6.43 -11.28 -17.75
N ALA A 28 -7.59 -11.83 -18.11
CA ALA A 28 -8.30 -12.81 -17.30
C ALA A 28 -7.55 -14.15 -17.16
N GLY A 29 -6.73 -14.50 -18.16
CA GLY A 29 -5.90 -15.71 -18.15
C GLY A 29 -4.61 -15.60 -17.31
N LYS A 30 -4.25 -14.40 -16.87
CA LYS A 30 -3.02 -14.12 -16.10
C LYS A 30 -3.29 -14.14 -14.59
N ILE A 31 -2.22 -14.27 -13.81
CA ILE A 31 -2.31 -14.26 -12.34
C ILE A 31 -2.61 -12.84 -11.85
N LYS A 32 -3.63 -12.70 -11.00
CA LYS A 32 -4.08 -11.39 -10.51
C LYS A 32 -3.32 -11.00 -9.25
N VAL A 33 -2.64 -9.85 -9.32
CA VAL A 33 -1.83 -9.32 -8.23
C VAL A 33 -2.30 -7.90 -7.91
N SER A 34 -2.50 -7.58 -6.63
CA SER A 34 -2.70 -6.21 -6.17
C SER A 34 -1.53 -5.77 -5.30
N MET A 35 -1.30 -4.47 -5.23
CA MET A 35 -0.27 -3.89 -4.37
C MET A 35 -0.69 -2.49 -3.91
N ILE A 36 -0.28 -2.04 -2.73
CA ILE A 36 -0.61 -0.69 -2.28
C ILE A 36 0.41 -0.19 -1.27
N SER A 37 0.60 1.13 -1.23
CA SER A 37 1.35 1.80 -0.18
C SER A 37 0.40 2.44 0.83
N LEU A 38 0.63 2.16 2.12
CA LEU A 38 -0.09 2.71 3.27
C LEU A 38 0.72 3.86 3.89
N CYS A 39 1.12 3.76 5.16
CA CYS A 39 2.07 4.67 5.78
C CYS A 39 3.51 4.24 5.45
N GLY A 40 3.95 4.56 4.24
CA GLY A 40 5.28 4.23 3.73
C GLY A 40 5.83 5.33 2.82
N CYS A 41 7.07 5.15 2.36
CA CYS A 41 7.76 6.11 1.47
C CYS A 41 7.61 5.79 -0.02
N TRP A 42 6.91 4.71 -0.38
CA TRP A 42 6.79 4.17 -1.75
C TRP A 42 8.08 3.52 -2.28
N GLY A 43 9.11 3.39 -1.43
CA GLY A 43 10.39 2.77 -1.78
C GLY A 43 10.30 1.27 -2.09
N CYS A 44 9.37 0.53 -1.49
CA CYS A 44 9.24 -0.90 -1.80
C CYS A 44 8.56 -1.12 -3.16
N SER A 45 7.61 -0.25 -3.51
CA SER A 45 7.00 -0.20 -4.84
C SER A 45 8.03 0.19 -5.90
N LEU A 46 8.93 1.13 -5.60
CA LEU A 46 10.07 1.46 -6.46
C LEU A 46 11.04 0.29 -6.61
N SER A 47 11.36 -0.42 -5.53
CA SER A 47 12.21 -1.61 -5.60
C SER A 47 11.63 -2.69 -6.51
N LEU A 48 10.31 -2.84 -6.61
CA LEU A 48 9.69 -3.70 -7.62
C LEU A 48 9.91 -3.17 -9.04
N LEU A 49 9.95 -1.84 -9.25
CA LEU A 49 10.26 -1.24 -10.55
C LEU A 49 11.74 -1.38 -10.92
N ASP A 50 12.64 -1.50 -9.95
CA ASP A 50 14.08 -1.78 -10.15
C ASP A 50 14.36 -3.19 -10.72
N ILE A 51 13.33 -3.97 -11.07
CA ILE A 51 13.52 -5.17 -11.91
C ILE A 51 13.77 -4.83 -13.38
N ASP A 52 13.63 -3.55 -13.75
CA ASP A 52 13.94 -2.99 -15.06
C ASP A 52 13.18 -3.69 -16.21
N GLU A 53 13.88 -4.16 -17.24
CA GLU A 53 13.28 -4.81 -18.41
C GLU A 53 12.52 -6.09 -18.07
N ARG A 54 12.86 -6.75 -16.94
CA ARG A 54 12.19 -7.98 -16.48
C ARG A 54 10.73 -7.73 -16.14
N MET A 55 10.33 -6.47 -15.92
CA MET A 55 8.93 -6.09 -15.75
C MET A 55 8.09 -6.45 -16.99
N ILE A 56 8.66 -6.35 -18.20
CA ILE A 56 7.95 -6.65 -19.44
C ILE A 56 7.54 -8.13 -19.46
N ASP A 57 8.50 -9.02 -19.20
CA ASP A 57 8.26 -10.47 -19.14
C ASP A 57 7.31 -10.87 -17.99
N LEU A 58 7.36 -10.12 -16.88
CA LEU A 58 6.47 -10.32 -15.75
C LEU A 58 5.01 -9.97 -16.12
N LEU A 59 4.78 -8.87 -16.84
CA LEU A 59 3.46 -8.42 -17.28
C LEU A 59 2.79 -9.35 -18.31
N ASP A 60 3.56 -10.23 -18.95
CA ASP A 60 3.01 -11.33 -19.76
C ASP A 60 2.35 -12.42 -18.90
N LYS A 61 2.77 -12.55 -17.64
CA LYS A 61 2.34 -13.60 -16.69
C LYS A 61 1.32 -13.11 -15.66
N ILE A 62 1.36 -11.81 -15.32
CA ILE A 62 0.51 -11.23 -14.27
C ILE A 62 -0.38 -10.11 -14.80
N THR A 63 -1.52 -9.94 -14.15
CA THR A 63 -2.36 -8.76 -14.27
C THR A 63 -2.29 -7.98 -12.96
N ILE A 64 -1.73 -6.78 -13.01
CA ILE A 64 -1.77 -5.85 -11.87
C ILE A 64 -3.18 -5.25 -11.78
N MET A 65 -3.84 -5.49 -10.65
CA MET A 65 -5.19 -5.05 -10.33
C MET A 65 -5.13 -3.71 -9.59
N ARG A 66 -5.56 -3.62 -8.32
CA ARG A 66 -5.43 -2.37 -7.56
C ARG A 66 -3.95 -2.13 -7.24
N SER A 67 -3.40 -1.07 -7.80
CA SER A 67 -2.02 -0.61 -7.56
C SER A 67 -1.89 0.90 -7.73
N SER A 68 -0.88 1.50 -7.09
CA SER A 68 -0.41 2.85 -7.42
C SER A 68 0.05 2.99 -8.87
N PHE A 69 0.32 1.89 -9.57
CA PHE A 69 0.64 1.85 -11.01
C PHE A 69 -0.59 1.86 -11.92
N THR A 70 -1.79 1.78 -11.36
CA THR A 70 -3.04 1.59 -12.11
C THR A 70 -4.10 2.59 -11.69
N ASP A 71 -5.11 2.79 -12.53
CA ASP A 71 -6.28 3.59 -12.16
C ASP A 71 -7.37 2.83 -11.41
N ILE A 72 -7.11 1.57 -11.05
CA ILE A 72 -8.07 0.72 -10.34
C ILE A 72 -8.14 1.15 -8.86
N LYS A 73 -9.29 1.73 -8.47
CA LYS A 73 -9.47 2.33 -7.14
C LYS A 73 -9.96 1.34 -6.06
N ARG A 74 -10.63 0.26 -6.46
CA ARG A 74 -11.02 -0.89 -5.62
C ARG A 74 -10.68 -2.18 -6.36
N ILE A 75 -10.33 -3.23 -5.61
CA ILE A 75 -10.05 -4.56 -6.21
C ILE A 75 -11.37 -5.09 -6.81
N PRO A 76 -11.46 -5.30 -8.13
CA PRO A 76 -12.72 -5.63 -8.78
C PRO A 76 -13.00 -7.14 -8.79
N GLU A 77 -11.95 -7.97 -8.65
CA GLU A 77 -12.03 -9.42 -8.57
C GLU A 77 -10.93 -9.95 -7.64
N ARG A 78 -11.16 -11.15 -7.08
CA ARG A 78 -10.25 -11.74 -6.11
C ARG A 78 -8.85 -11.92 -6.70
N CYS A 79 -7.84 -11.47 -5.96
CA CYS A 79 -6.43 -11.54 -6.36
C CYS A 79 -5.75 -12.71 -5.67
N ALA A 80 -4.82 -13.36 -6.37
CA ALA A 80 -3.98 -14.41 -5.80
C ALA A 80 -3.07 -13.84 -4.70
N ILE A 81 -2.48 -12.67 -4.95
CA ILE A 81 -1.58 -11.99 -3.99
C ILE A 81 -1.94 -10.51 -3.83
N GLY A 82 -1.86 -10.02 -2.60
CA GLY A 82 -1.79 -8.61 -2.25
C GLY A 82 -0.45 -8.27 -1.58
N PHE A 83 0.32 -7.36 -2.17
CA PHE A 83 1.53 -6.81 -1.56
C PHE A 83 1.21 -5.50 -0.82
N ILE A 84 1.55 -5.44 0.46
CA ILE A 84 1.30 -4.28 1.30
C ILE A 84 2.62 -3.64 1.72
N GLU A 85 2.89 -2.45 1.20
CA GLU A 85 3.96 -1.59 1.69
C GLU A 85 3.39 -0.58 2.71
N GLY A 86 4.21 -0.21 3.70
CA GLY A 86 3.85 0.83 4.65
C GLY A 86 3.08 0.30 5.86
N GLY A 87 3.25 0.96 7.00
CA GLY A 87 2.51 0.66 8.22
C GLY A 87 1.10 1.25 8.21
N VAL A 88 0.44 1.25 9.36
CA VAL A 88 -0.90 1.80 9.54
C VAL A 88 -0.82 3.01 10.46
N ALA A 89 -1.14 4.20 9.94
CA ALA A 89 -1.06 5.45 10.70
C ALA A 89 -2.36 6.27 10.71
N ASN A 90 -3.42 5.80 10.05
CA ASN A 90 -4.70 6.49 9.98
C ASN A 90 -5.86 5.54 9.63
N LYS A 91 -7.09 6.06 9.74
CA LYS A 91 -8.32 5.30 9.46
C LYS A 91 -8.40 4.75 8.04
N ASP A 92 -7.94 5.49 7.03
CA ASP A 92 -7.98 5.06 5.63
C ASP A 92 -6.99 3.93 5.35
N ASN A 93 -5.85 3.91 6.04
CA ASN A 93 -4.92 2.78 6.00
C ASN A 93 -5.57 1.52 6.54
N ILE A 94 -6.29 1.62 7.67
CA ILE A 94 -7.03 0.47 8.26
C ILE A 94 -8.08 -0.05 7.28
N GLU A 95 -8.90 0.83 6.70
CA GLU A 95 -9.92 0.43 5.73
C GLU A 95 -9.30 -0.22 4.49
N THR A 96 -8.24 0.38 3.96
CA THR A 96 -7.54 -0.13 2.78
C THR A 96 -6.91 -1.50 3.05
N LEU A 97 -6.25 -1.68 4.19
CA LEU A 97 -5.62 -2.94 4.56
C LEU A 97 -6.65 -4.06 4.74
N ARG A 98 -7.79 -3.77 5.38
CA ARG A 98 -8.91 -4.73 5.49
C ARG A 98 -9.49 -5.09 4.13
N HIS A 99 -9.71 -4.10 3.26
CA HIS A 99 -10.15 -4.35 1.88
C HIS A 99 -9.21 -5.28 1.13
N PHE A 100 -7.89 -5.09 1.28
CA PHE A 100 -6.91 -6.01 0.69
C PHE A 100 -6.99 -7.41 1.28
N ARG A 101 -7.07 -7.55 2.60
CA ARG A 101 -7.21 -8.86 3.26
C ARG A 101 -8.44 -9.63 2.78
N ASP A 102 -9.56 -8.94 2.59
CA ASP A 102 -10.83 -9.55 2.16
C ASP A 102 -10.82 -9.98 0.67
N ASN A 103 -9.92 -9.41 -0.14
CA ASN A 103 -9.91 -9.59 -1.60
C ASN A 103 -8.66 -10.32 -2.13
N CYS A 104 -7.73 -10.71 -1.26
CA CYS A 104 -6.50 -11.42 -1.61
C CYS A 104 -6.44 -12.79 -0.91
N ASP A 105 -6.06 -13.83 -1.67
CA ASP A 105 -5.83 -15.17 -1.11
C ASP A 105 -4.60 -15.17 -0.19
N VAL A 106 -3.50 -14.59 -0.68
CA VAL A 106 -2.26 -14.38 0.08
C VAL A 106 -2.00 -12.89 0.25
N LEU A 107 -1.65 -12.48 1.47
CA LEU A 107 -1.30 -11.10 1.80
C LEU A 107 0.12 -11.02 2.37
N ILE A 108 0.97 -10.20 1.76
CA ILE A 108 2.39 -10.13 2.08
C ILE A 108 2.74 -8.72 2.54
N SER A 109 3.38 -8.60 3.71
CA SER A 109 3.98 -7.34 4.15
C SER A 109 5.31 -7.15 3.44
N VAL A 110 5.48 -6.03 2.75
CA VAL A 110 6.68 -5.69 2.01
C VAL A 110 7.37 -4.51 2.69
N GLY A 111 8.56 -4.78 3.18
CA GLY A 111 9.47 -3.82 3.77
C GLY A 111 9.20 -3.43 5.22
N ALA A 112 10.19 -2.76 5.81
CA ALA A 112 10.29 -2.43 7.22
C ALA A 112 9.05 -1.75 7.80
N CYS A 113 8.47 -0.82 7.03
CA CYS A 113 7.27 -0.08 7.46
C CYS A 113 6.07 -1.02 7.67
N ALA A 114 5.84 -1.97 6.77
CA ALA A 114 4.70 -2.88 6.87
C ALA A 114 4.91 -3.94 7.96
N ILE A 115 6.15 -4.37 8.20
CA ILE A 115 6.48 -5.47 9.11
C ILE A 115 6.61 -4.98 10.57
N TRP A 116 7.27 -3.86 10.83
CA TRP A 116 7.53 -3.36 12.20
C TRP A 116 7.35 -1.85 12.34
N GLY A 117 6.60 -1.21 11.43
CA GLY A 117 6.25 0.21 11.49
C GLY A 117 7.30 1.16 10.89
N GLY A 118 8.56 0.73 10.79
CA GLY A 118 9.65 1.45 10.12
C GLY A 118 9.95 2.84 10.70
N VAL A 119 10.54 3.71 9.88
CA VAL A 119 10.84 5.11 10.27
C VAL A 119 9.60 5.88 10.75
N PRO A 120 8.40 5.74 10.14
CA PRO A 120 7.21 6.42 10.63
C PRO A 120 6.84 6.11 12.08
N ALA A 121 7.13 4.88 12.56
CA ALA A 121 6.84 4.48 13.94
C ALA A 121 7.71 5.15 15.00
N LEU A 122 8.79 5.86 14.62
CA LEU A 122 9.55 6.70 15.55
C LEU A 122 8.68 7.78 16.22
N ARG A 123 7.58 8.21 15.56
CA ARG A 123 6.62 9.15 16.16
C ARG A 123 5.94 8.60 17.42
N ASN A 124 5.88 7.28 17.60
CA ASN A 124 5.27 6.63 18.76
C ASN A 124 6.03 6.96 20.06
N LEU A 125 7.33 7.31 19.95
CA LEU A 125 8.15 7.71 21.10
C LEU A 125 7.92 9.17 21.54
N VAL A 126 7.42 10.01 20.62
CA VAL A 126 7.21 11.45 20.83
C VAL A 126 5.74 11.75 21.15
N GLY A 127 4.82 11.03 20.50
CA GLY A 127 3.39 11.20 20.63
C GLY A 127 2.80 12.10 19.54
N LEU A 128 1.63 11.70 19.03
CA LEU A 128 0.97 12.34 17.89
C LEU A 128 0.74 13.85 18.07
N LYS A 129 0.34 14.28 19.27
CA LYS A 129 0.05 15.69 19.55
C LYS A 129 1.27 16.58 19.31
N ASP A 130 2.43 16.17 19.80
CA ASP A 130 3.66 16.95 19.71
C ASP A 130 4.20 16.94 18.27
N CYS A 131 4.07 15.82 17.56
CA CYS A 131 4.37 15.76 16.13
C CYS A 131 3.50 16.74 15.30
N LEU A 132 2.19 16.82 15.58
CA LEU A 132 1.29 17.74 14.89
C LEU A 132 1.55 19.20 15.25
N ALA A 133 1.89 19.48 16.52
CA ALA A 133 2.26 20.81 16.96
C ALA A 133 3.54 21.29 16.24
N GLU A 134 4.58 20.45 16.18
CA GLU A 134 5.80 20.76 15.44
C GLU A 134 5.53 21.02 13.96
N ALA A 135 4.74 20.15 13.31
CA ALA A 135 4.48 20.25 11.88
C ALA A 135 3.64 21.47 11.48
N TYR A 136 2.66 21.88 12.30
CA TYR A 136 1.63 22.84 11.89
C TYR A 136 1.53 24.11 12.75
N THR A 137 1.94 24.09 14.02
CA THR A 137 1.78 25.26 14.91
C THR A 137 3.11 25.90 15.29
N ASN A 138 4.17 25.09 15.45
CA ASN A 138 5.47 25.52 15.94
C ASN A 138 6.55 25.52 14.84
N SER A 139 6.14 25.26 13.58
CA SER A 139 7.08 25.18 12.46
C SER A 139 7.87 26.49 12.30
N PRO A 140 9.22 26.44 12.29
CA PRO A 140 10.06 27.63 12.21
C PRO A 140 9.95 28.36 10.87
N THR A 141 9.37 27.72 9.85
CA THR A 141 9.17 28.25 8.50
C THR A 141 7.71 28.62 8.22
N ALA A 142 6.85 28.62 9.24
CA ALA A 142 5.46 29.03 9.10
C ALA A 142 5.36 30.47 8.56
N PRO A 143 4.53 30.73 7.52
CA PRO A 143 4.32 32.08 7.02
C PRO A 143 3.83 33.02 8.14
N PRO A 144 4.36 34.26 8.27
CA PRO A 144 4.00 35.15 9.39
C PRO A 144 2.50 35.45 9.52
N ALA A 145 1.73 35.33 8.43
CA ALA A 145 0.29 35.57 8.40
C ALA A 145 -0.55 34.30 8.57
N SER A 146 0.05 33.11 8.69
CA SER A 146 -0.70 31.86 8.85
C SER A 146 -1.17 31.67 10.29
N SER A 147 -2.41 31.22 10.46
CA SER A 147 -2.92 30.83 11.78
C SER A 147 -2.30 29.49 12.21
N PRO A 148 -1.81 29.35 13.46
CA PRO A 148 -1.26 28.09 13.97
C PRO A 148 -2.41 27.12 14.26
N VAL A 149 -2.81 26.36 13.25
CA VAL A 149 -3.93 25.41 13.35
C VAL A 149 -3.52 24.05 12.78
N VAL A 150 -3.85 23.00 13.51
CA VAL A 150 -3.74 21.63 13.01
C VAL A 150 -4.89 21.38 12.02
N PRO A 151 -4.62 20.93 10.78
CA PRO A 151 -5.67 20.66 9.81
C PRO A 151 -6.70 19.65 10.33
N TYR A 152 -7.97 20.05 10.33
CA TYR A 152 -9.08 19.18 10.71
C TYR A 152 -10.26 19.39 9.76
N HIS A 153 -10.64 18.34 9.05
CA HIS A 153 -11.76 18.35 8.12
C HIS A 153 -12.26 16.91 7.96
N HIS A 154 -13.56 16.71 7.72
CA HIS A 154 -14.15 15.37 7.53
C HIS A 154 -13.59 14.57 6.35
N ARG A 155 -12.78 15.19 5.48
CA ARG A 155 -12.11 14.57 4.32
C ARG A 155 -10.65 14.19 4.61
N ILE A 156 -10.12 14.62 5.75
CA ILE A 156 -8.76 14.29 6.18
C ILE A 156 -8.92 13.08 7.12
N PRO A 157 -8.23 11.96 6.85
CA PRO A 157 -8.34 10.79 7.68
C PRO A 157 -7.82 11.08 9.08
N ILE A 158 -8.57 10.59 10.07
CA ILE A 158 -8.13 10.65 11.47
C ILE A 158 -6.91 9.75 11.62
N LEU A 159 -5.81 10.35 12.10
CA LEU A 159 -4.58 9.62 12.40
C LEU A 159 -4.78 8.72 13.62
N THR A 160 -4.13 7.55 13.62
CA THR A 160 -4.02 6.71 14.81
C THR A 160 -3.01 7.35 15.78
N ASN A 161 -3.15 7.09 17.08
CA ASN A 161 -2.21 7.61 18.07
C ASN A 161 -0.78 7.14 17.76
N ASP A 162 -0.62 5.84 17.49
CA ASP A 162 0.65 5.22 17.12
C ASP A 162 0.59 4.69 15.68
N VAL A 163 1.76 4.50 15.06
CA VAL A 163 1.90 3.70 13.83
C VAL A 163 1.99 2.23 14.21
N TYR A 164 1.20 1.40 13.54
CA TYR A 164 1.18 -0.04 13.76
C TYR A 164 1.74 -0.78 12.54
N PRO A 165 2.41 -1.92 12.73
CA PRO A 165 2.68 -2.85 11.64
C PRO A 165 1.37 -3.48 11.12
N CYS A 166 1.38 -3.98 9.89
CA CYS A 166 0.16 -4.50 9.25
C CYS A 166 -0.44 -5.70 9.97
N HIS A 167 0.41 -6.56 10.55
CA HIS A 167 0.00 -7.80 11.22
C HIS A 167 -0.73 -7.57 12.56
N GLU A 168 -0.68 -6.35 13.11
CA GLU A 168 -1.50 -5.97 14.26
C GLU A 168 -2.95 -5.59 13.87
N VAL A 169 -3.21 -5.38 12.57
CA VAL A 169 -4.53 -4.93 12.07
C VAL A 169 -5.26 -6.06 11.33
N VAL A 170 -4.55 -6.85 10.53
CA VAL A 170 -5.09 -8.02 9.81
C VAL A 170 -4.06 -9.16 9.79
N GLN A 171 -4.50 -10.39 9.54
CA GLN A 171 -3.59 -11.51 9.34
C GLN A 171 -2.78 -11.36 8.04
N MET A 172 -1.45 -11.34 8.18
CA MET A 172 -0.49 -11.42 7.07
C MET A 172 0.02 -12.86 6.93
N ASP A 173 0.25 -13.30 5.69
CA ASP A 173 0.69 -14.67 5.40
C ASP A 173 2.22 -14.77 5.32
N TYR A 174 2.88 -13.75 4.75
CA TYR A 174 4.33 -13.68 4.57
C TYR A 174 4.88 -12.27 4.79
N PHE A 175 6.21 -12.18 4.95
CA PHE A 175 6.93 -10.93 5.21
C PHE A 175 8.20 -10.87 4.37
N ILE A 176 8.39 -9.80 3.59
CA ILE A 176 9.61 -9.54 2.81
C ILE A 176 10.37 -8.39 3.48
N PRO A 177 11.42 -8.65 4.27
CA PRO A 177 12.13 -7.61 5.00
C PRO A 177 13.06 -6.75 4.10
N GLY A 178 13.25 -5.49 4.50
CA GLY A 178 14.15 -4.51 3.87
C GLY A 178 13.55 -3.10 3.86
N CYS A 179 14.35 -2.04 3.70
CA CYS A 179 13.86 -0.66 3.63
C CYS A 179 14.48 0.15 2.47
N PRO A 180 14.33 -0.29 1.19
CA PRO A 180 13.43 -1.36 0.74
C PRO A 180 14.11 -2.74 0.61
N PRO A 181 13.32 -3.83 0.49
CA PRO A 181 13.85 -5.13 0.06
C PRO A 181 14.60 -5.04 -1.28
N GLU A 182 15.35 -6.08 -1.64
CA GLU A 182 15.93 -6.17 -2.98
C GLU A 182 14.84 -6.43 -4.03
N ALA A 183 15.02 -5.89 -5.23
CA ALA A 183 14.11 -6.10 -6.36
C ALA A 183 13.90 -7.61 -6.61
N ASP A 184 15.00 -8.37 -6.56
CA ASP A 184 15.00 -9.82 -6.75
C ASP A 184 14.22 -10.55 -5.64
N ALA A 185 14.19 -10.04 -4.40
CA ALA A 185 13.41 -10.65 -3.34
C ALA A 185 11.90 -10.56 -3.59
N ILE A 186 11.43 -9.47 -4.21
CA ILE A 186 10.02 -9.33 -4.61
C ILE A 186 9.74 -10.16 -5.87
N LEU A 187 10.68 -10.16 -6.83
CA LEU A 187 10.56 -10.90 -8.09
C LEU A 187 10.51 -12.41 -7.85
N ASP A 188 11.37 -12.97 -7.01
CA ASP A 188 11.43 -14.39 -6.68
C ASP A 188 10.07 -14.90 -6.16
N VAL A 189 9.40 -14.11 -5.31
CA VAL A 189 8.07 -14.44 -4.79
C VAL A 189 7.03 -14.49 -5.91
N LEU A 190 7.08 -13.53 -6.84
CA LEU A 190 6.20 -13.50 -8.01
C LEU A 190 6.50 -14.66 -8.97
N GLU A 191 7.76 -14.99 -9.19
CA GLU A 191 8.16 -16.09 -10.05
C GLU A 191 7.80 -17.45 -9.47
N ASP A 192 7.97 -17.64 -8.16
CA ASP A 192 7.52 -18.85 -7.47
C ASP A 192 6.02 -19.05 -7.67
N LEU A 193 5.23 -17.98 -7.51
CA LEU A 193 3.80 -18.03 -7.75
C LEU A 193 3.46 -18.38 -9.20
N VAL A 194 4.08 -17.70 -10.17
CA VAL A 194 3.83 -17.95 -11.60
C VAL A 194 4.10 -19.41 -11.97
N ASN A 195 5.09 -20.03 -11.35
CA ASN A 195 5.48 -21.40 -11.62
C ASN A 195 4.81 -22.43 -10.69
N GLY A 196 3.87 -22.01 -9.83
CA GLY A 196 3.17 -22.89 -8.88
C GLY A 196 4.08 -23.50 -7.80
N ARG A 197 5.22 -22.86 -7.52
CA ARG A 197 6.14 -23.27 -6.45
C ARG A 197 5.67 -22.70 -5.11
N PRO A 198 5.96 -23.37 -3.98
CA PRO A 198 5.77 -22.77 -2.66
C PRO A 198 6.58 -21.47 -2.57
N VAL A 199 5.99 -20.41 -2.02
CA VAL A 199 6.67 -19.13 -1.80
C VAL A 199 7.88 -19.37 -0.91
N ASN A 200 9.08 -19.25 -1.48
CA ASN A 200 10.33 -19.33 -0.75
C ASN A 200 10.90 -17.92 -0.60
N LEU A 201 11.11 -17.49 0.64
CA LEU A 201 11.78 -16.22 0.93
C LEU A 201 13.26 -16.52 1.19
N PRO A 202 14.15 -16.41 0.17
CA PRO A 202 15.54 -16.75 0.33
C PRO A 202 16.17 -15.88 1.41
N LYS A 203 16.60 -16.51 2.50
CA LYS A 203 17.19 -15.82 3.67
C LYS A 203 18.42 -14.99 3.30
N SER A 204 19.09 -15.30 2.20
CA SER A 204 20.24 -14.54 1.67
C SER A 204 19.87 -13.15 1.17
N LEU A 205 18.62 -12.91 0.78
CA LEU A 205 18.12 -11.61 0.31
C LEU A 205 17.46 -10.79 1.44
N ASN A 206 17.32 -11.38 2.63
CA ASN A 206 16.72 -10.69 3.77
C ASN A 206 17.69 -9.69 4.37
N ARG A 207 17.30 -8.42 4.31
CA ARG A 207 17.99 -7.30 4.95
C ARG A 207 17.01 -6.45 5.74
N PHE A 208 17.50 -5.64 6.67
CA PHE A 208 16.67 -4.90 7.63
C PHE A 208 16.93 -3.39 7.62
N ASP A 209 17.89 -2.97 6.79
CA ASP A 209 18.29 -1.60 6.50
C ASP A 209 17.55 -1.01 5.30
#